data_AF-A0A644ZN71-F1
#
_entry.id   AF-A0A644ZN71-F1
#
_cell.length_a   1.000
_cell.length_b   1.000
_cell.length_c   1.000
_cell.angle_alpha   90.00
_cell.angle_beta   90.00
_cell.angle_gamma   90.00
#
_symmetry.space_group_name_H-M   'P 1'
#
loop_
_entity.id
_entity.type
_entity.pdbx_description
1 polymer ?
#
loop_
_entity_poly.entity_id
_entity_poly.type
_entity_poly.pdbx_seq_one_letter_code
_entity_poly.pdbx_strand_id
1 'polypeptide(L)'
;MSAYVRLISDRLDFLEFKQNILLLKQPQHKASVFHELKLEDFLKIRDFSAEIEEKILLGSKVTISDYEKELFIIWPPIKMYPSASTLVAKALMSEDNFNTLFKYFN
;
A
#
# COMPACT_ATOMS: atom_id res chain seq x y z
N MET A 1 -15.37 -13.47 -14.19
CA MET A 1 -16.07 -12.86 -13.05
C MET A 1 -16.97 -11.74 -13.56
N SER A 2 -18.19 -11.59 -13.06
CA SER A 2 -19.08 -10.49 -13.48
C SER A 2 -18.50 -9.13 -13.06
N ALA A 3 -18.67 -8.09 -13.89
CA ALA A 3 -18.19 -6.72 -13.59
C ALA A 3 -18.75 -6.19 -12.26
N TYR A 4 -20.00 -6.55 -11.95
CA TYR A 4 -20.64 -6.19 -10.69
C TYR A 4 -19.98 -6.86 -9.48
N VAL A 5 -19.62 -8.14 -9.61
CA VAL A 5 -18.93 -8.88 -8.55
C VAL A 5 -17.54 -8.30 -8.32
N ARG A 6 -16.81 -7.96 -9.40
CA ARG A 6 -15.50 -7.30 -9.29
C ARG A 6 -15.60 -5.96 -8.55
N LEU A 7 -16.58 -5.14 -8.87
CA LEU A 7 -16.81 -3.86 -8.18
C LEU A 7 -17.09 -4.03 -6.68
N ILE A 8 -17.82 -5.09 -6.30
CA ILE A 8 -18.07 -5.40 -4.89
C ILE A 8 -16.76 -5.79 -4.21
N SER A 9 -15.98 -6.69 -4.81
CA SER A 9 -14.67 -7.10 -4.27
C SER A 9 -13.73 -5.90 -4.10
N ASP A 10 -13.61 -5.05 -5.13
CA ASP A 10 -12.79 -3.83 -5.07
C ASP A 10 -13.18 -2.91 -3.91
N ARG A 11 -14.48 -2.80 -3.61
CA ARG A 11 -14.97 -2.01 -2.47
C ARG A 11 -14.70 -2.69 -1.12
N LEU A 12 -14.76 -4.01 -1.05
CA LEU A 12 -14.44 -4.76 0.17
C LEU A 12 -12.95 -4.64 0.50
N ASP A 13 -12.08 -4.87 -0.48
CA ASP A 13 -10.62 -4.70 -0.34
C ASP A 13 -10.29 -3.28 0.15
N PHE A 14 -11.00 -2.28 -0.37
CA PHE A 14 -10.78 -0.89 0.03
C PHE A 14 -11.18 -0.61 1.48
N LEU A 15 -12.27 -1.21 1.95
CA LEU A 15 -12.71 -1.08 3.35
C LEU A 15 -11.74 -1.81 4.29
N GLU A 16 -11.31 -3.01 3.91
CA GLU A 16 -10.32 -3.79 4.65
C GLU A 16 -8.99 -3.02 4.76
N PHE A 17 -8.51 -2.46 3.65
CA PHE A 17 -7.33 -1.60 3.66
C PHE A 17 -7.49 -0.43 4.64
N LYS A 18 -8.61 0.31 4.59
CA LYS A 18 -8.86 1.42 5.51
C LYS A 18 -8.86 0.95 6.98
N GLN A 19 -9.43 -0.22 7.26
CA GLN A 19 -9.42 -0.79 8.60
C GLN A 19 -7.99 -1.17 9.05
N ASN A 20 -7.21 -1.82 8.19
CA ASN A 20 -5.82 -2.19 8.46
C ASN A 20 -4.97 -0.95 8.75
N ILE A 21 -5.13 0.12 7.99
CA ILE A 21 -4.45 1.41 8.25
C ILE A 21 -4.78 1.94 9.66
N LEU A 22 -6.04 1.87 10.09
CA LEU A 22 -6.44 2.34 11.43
C LEU A 22 -5.85 1.49 12.56
N LEU A 23 -5.66 0.19 12.33
CA LEU A 23 -5.05 -0.72 13.30
C LEU A 23 -3.53 -0.60 13.34
N LEU A 24 -2.89 -0.38 12.19
CA LEU A 24 -1.43 -0.37 12.04
C LEU A 24 -0.81 1.01 12.27
N LYS A 25 -1.58 2.10 12.17
CA LYS A 25 -1.05 3.45 12.39
C LYS A 25 -0.52 3.61 13.81
N GLN A 26 0.51 4.44 13.97
CA GLN A 26 0.95 4.83 15.31
C GLN A 26 -0.15 5.61 16.05
N PRO A 27 -0.30 5.44 17.37
CA PRO A 27 -1.35 6.11 18.15
C PRO A 27 -1.35 7.63 17.98
N GLN A 28 -0.17 8.24 17.94
CA GLN A 28 0.02 9.69 17.75
C GLN A 28 -0.28 10.21 16.32
N HIS A 29 -0.39 9.34 15.32
CA HIS A 29 -0.58 9.77 13.92
C HIS A 29 -2.07 9.89 13.57
N LYS A 30 -2.42 11.02 12.95
CA LYS A 30 -3.76 11.25 12.37
C LYS A 30 -3.83 10.57 11.01
N ALA A 31 -4.76 9.64 10.82
CA ALA A 31 -4.99 8.97 9.53
C ALA A 31 -5.83 9.80 8.54
N SER A 32 -5.88 11.13 8.71
CA SER A 32 -6.73 12.04 7.91
C SER A 32 -6.47 11.91 6.41
N VAL A 33 -5.21 11.71 6.01
CA VAL A 33 -4.85 11.52 4.58
C VAL A 33 -5.51 10.26 4.00
N PHE A 34 -5.60 9.18 4.78
CA PHE A 34 -6.27 7.94 4.36
C PHE A 34 -7.79 8.02 4.42
N HIS A 35 -8.36 8.94 5.20
CA HIS A 35 -9.78 9.21 5.19
C HIS A 35 -10.22 9.78 3.83
N GLU A 36 -9.42 10.70 3.29
CA GLU A 36 -9.64 11.36 2.00
C GLU A 36 -9.30 10.49 0.77
N LEU A 37 -8.65 9.33 0.99
CA LEU A 37 -8.35 8.37 -0.08
C LEU A 37 -9.65 7.92 -0.75
N LYS A 38 -9.64 7.97 -2.09
CA LYS A 38 -10.72 7.50 -2.97
C LYS A 38 -10.45 6.07 -3.44
N LEU A 39 -11.52 5.37 -3.83
CA LEU A 39 -11.43 4.00 -4.34
C LEU A 39 -10.50 3.91 -5.56
N GLU A 40 -10.60 4.83 -6.51
CA GLU A 40 -9.78 4.81 -7.73
C GLU A 40 -8.27 4.91 -7.43
N ASP A 41 -7.89 5.78 -6.50
CA ASP A 41 -6.49 5.91 -6.08
C ASP A 41 -6.03 4.68 -5.30
N PHE A 42 -6.90 4.12 -4.45
CA PHE A 42 -6.63 2.84 -3.79
C PHE A 42 -6.37 1.72 -4.78
N LEU A 43 -7.19 1.58 -5.83
CA LEU A 43 -6.99 0.51 -6.83
C LEU A 43 -5.63 0.63 -7.50
N LYS A 44 -5.19 1.86 -7.84
CA LYS A 44 -3.84 2.09 -8.38
C LYS A 44 -2.75 1.69 -7.38
N ILE A 45 -2.91 2.02 -6.11
CA ILE A 45 -1.94 1.67 -5.05
C ILE A 45 -1.89 0.14 -4.83
N ARG A 46 -3.04 -0.53 -4.83
CA ARG A 46 -3.15 -1.99 -4.69
C ARG A 46 -2.45 -2.68 -5.85
N ASP A 47 -2.81 -2.32 -7.08
CA ASP A 47 -2.25 -2.93 -8.28
C ASP A 47 -0.74 -2.71 -8.35
N PHE A 48 -0.26 -1.49 -8.04
CA PHE A 48 1.16 -1.19 -7.89
C PHE A 48 1.85 -2.05 -6.81
N SER A 49 1.23 -2.21 -5.65
CA SER A 49 1.82 -3.02 -4.57
C SER A 49 1.93 -4.49 -4.97
N ALA A 50 0.93 -5.02 -5.67
CA ALA A 50 0.96 -6.38 -6.22
C ALA A 50 2.07 -6.55 -7.29
N GLU A 51 2.27 -5.56 -8.16
CA GLU A 51 3.38 -5.57 -9.13
C GLU A 51 4.76 -5.61 -8.44
N ILE A 52 4.89 -4.92 -7.30
CA ILE A 52 6.13 -4.92 -6.52
C ILE A 52 6.34 -6.28 -5.85
N GLU A 53 5.29 -6.90 -5.29
CA GLU A 53 5.38 -8.27 -4.79
C GLU A 53 5.80 -9.26 -5.88
N GLU A 54 5.25 -9.14 -7.09
CA GLU A 54 5.65 -9.98 -8.22
C GLU A 54 7.13 -9.78 -8.58
N LYS A 55 7.62 -8.53 -8.64
CA LYS A 55 9.04 -8.24 -8.87
C LYS A 55 9.93 -8.88 -7.80
N ILE A 56 9.53 -8.83 -6.53
CA ILE A 56 10.25 -9.46 -5.41
C ILE A 56 10.29 -10.98 -5.57
N LEU A 57 9.16 -11.61 -5.91
CA LEU A 57 9.07 -13.05 -6.15
C LEU A 57 9.95 -13.51 -7.32
N LEU A 58 10.10 -12.66 -8.35
CA LEU A 58 11.00 -12.88 -9.48
C LEU A 58 12.48 -12.63 -9.13
N GLY A 59 12.80 -12.28 -7.88
CA GLY A 59 14.17 -12.06 -7.41
C GLY A 59 14.72 -10.66 -7.67
N SER A 60 13.87 -9.70 -8.05
CA SER A 60 14.30 -8.31 -8.25
C SER A 60 14.64 -7.66 -6.91
N LYS A 61 15.72 -6.87 -6.89
CA LYS A 61 16.10 -6.07 -5.72
C LYS A 61 15.26 -4.80 -5.67
N VAL A 62 14.18 -4.82 -4.89
CA VAL A 62 13.34 -3.64 -4.63
C VAL A 62 13.54 -3.23 -3.17
N THR A 63 13.78 -1.94 -2.94
CA THR A 63 13.90 -1.38 -1.59
C THR A 63 12.65 -0.60 -1.20
N ILE A 64 12.46 -0.36 0.09
CA ILE A 64 11.39 0.53 0.58
C ILE A 64 11.48 1.94 -0.03
N SER A 65 12.69 2.43 -0.31
CA SER A 65 12.91 3.74 -0.93
C SER A 65 12.41 3.79 -2.38
N ASP A 66 12.56 2.68 -3.13
CA ASP A 66 12.05 2.59 -4.50
C ASP A 66 10.52 2.53 -4.50
N TYR A 67 9.96 1.70 -3.60
CA TYR A 67 8.52 1.63 -3.37
C TYR A 67 7.91 2.99 -3.01
N GLU A 68 8.56 3.72 -2.09
CA GLU A 68 8.10 5.03 -1.64
C GLU A 68 8.07 6.05 -2.79
N LYS A 69 9.11 6.11 -3.62
CA LYS A 69 9.19 7.05 -4.74
C LYS A 69 8.04 6.84 -5.73
N GLU A 70 7.74 5.60 -6.08
CA GLU A 70 6.65 5.29 -7.01
C GLU A 70 5.27 5.50 -6.37
N LEU A 71 5.08 5.10 -5.11
CA LEU A 71 3.85 5.35 -4.37
C LEU A 71 3.50 6.85 -4.33
N PHE A 72 4.51 7.69 -4.15
CA PHE A 72 4.39 9.14 -4.09
C PHE A 72 4.05 9.81 -5.43
N ILE A 73 4.27 9.12 -6.54
CA ILE A 73 3.83 9.55 -7.87
C ILE A 73 2.36 9.16 -8.06
N ILE A 74 1.98 7.95 -7.65
CA ILE A 74 0.61 7.43 -7.77
C ILE A 74 -0.36 8.20 -6.88
N TRP A 75 0.01 8.45 -5.62
CA TRP A 75 -0.82 9.14 -4.66
C TRP A 75 -0.04 10.21 -3.88
N PRO A 76 0.20 11.39 -4.49
CA PRO A 76 1.00 12.46 -3.90
C PRO A 76 0.58 12.95 -2.51
N PRO A 77 -0.72 13.00 -2.12
CA PRO A 77 -1.13 13.44 -0.78
C PRO A 77 -0.47 12.67 0.36
N ILE A 78 -0.09 11.41 0.11
CA ILE A 78 0.48 10.53 1.13
C ILE A 78 1.85 11.00 1.65
N LYS A 79 2.56 11.86 0.90
CA LYS A 79 3.84 12.45 1.30
C LYS A 79 3.79 13.20 2.63
N MET A 80 2.61 13.74 2.98
CA MET A 80 2.42 14.48 4.23
C MET A 80 2.32 13.59 5.47
N TYR A 81 2.18 12.27 5.28
CA TYR A 81 2.04 11.32 6.38
C TYR A 81 3.40 10.64 6.68
N PRO A 82 3.92 10.71 7.91
CA PRO A 82 5.18 10.05 8.28
C PRO A 82 5.08 8.54 8.16
N SER A 83 6.10 7.90 7.56
CA SER A 83 6.17 6.44 7.38
C SER A 83 4.99 5.85 6.61
N ALA A 84 4.37 6.63 5.71
CA ALA A 84 3.19 6.19 4.99
C ALA A 84 3.47 5.01 4.06
N SER A 85 4.61 5.04 3.37
CA SER A 85 5.07 3.97 2.47
C SER A 85 5.16 2.63 3.21
N THR A 86 5.79 2.60 4.38
CA THR A 86 5.87 1.43 5.24
C THR A 86 4.49 0.95 5.69
N LEU A 87 3.60 1.88 6.07
CA LEU A 87 2.26 1.55 6.52
C LEU A 87 1.40 0.95 5.40
N VAL A 88 1.47 1.52 4.19
CA VAL A 88 0.76 1.01 3.02
C VAL A 88 1.31 -0.35 2.60
N ALA A 89 2.63 -0.49 2.49
CA ALA A 89 3.26 -1.77 2.17
C ALA A 89 2.86 -2.85 3.16
N LYS A 90 2.86 -2.55 4.47
CA LYS A 90 2.44 -3.50 5.51
C LYS A 90 0.95 -3.86 5.45
N ALA A 91 0.10 -2.94 4.99
CA ALA A 91 -1.33 -3.18 4.88
C ALA A 91 -1.72 -3.99 3.63
N LEU A 92 -0.87 -4.02 2.60
CA LEU A 92 -1.19 -4.59 1.28
C LEU A 92 -0.32 -5.78 0.88
N MET A 93 0.90 -5.88 1.40
CA MET A 93 1.82 -6.96 1.06
C MET A 93 1.78 -8.08 2.10
N SER A 94 2.14 -9.27 1.68
CA SER A 94 2.46 -10.37 2.58
C SER A 94 3.67 -10.04 3.46
N GLU A 95 3.72 -10.62 4.66
CA GLU A 95 4.76 -10.33 5.65
C GLU A 95 6.18 -10.62 5.12
N ASP A 96 6.35 -11.71 4.38
CA ASP A 96 7.64 -12.10 3.79
C ASP A 96 8.13 -11.12 2.71
N ASN A 97 7.23 -10.64 1.86
CA ASN A 97 7.54 -9.65 0.83
C ASN A 97 7.81 -8.27 1.44
N PHE A 98 6.98 -7.88 2.42
CA PHE A 98 7.20 -6.65 3.17
C PHE A 98 8.59 -6.62 3.82
N ASN A 99 8.98 -7.69 4.51
CA ASN A 99 10.30 -7.81 5.14
C ASN A 99 11.44 -7.74 4.11
N THR A 100 11.19 -8.19 2.88
CA THR A 100 12.17 -8.13 1.79
C THR A 100 12.51 -6.69 1.36
N LEU A 101 11.57 -5.74 1.49
CA LEU A 101 11.82 -4.32 1.19
C LEU A 101 12.92 -3.70 2.06
N PHE A 102 13.18 -4.29 3.24
CA PHE A 102 14.17 -3.80 4.20
C PHE A 102 15.47 -4.62 4.21
N LYS A 103 15.56 -5.74 3.47
CA LYS A 103 16.74 -6.62 3.46
C LYS A 103 18.03 -5.92 3.00
N TYR A 104 17.91 -4.85 2.23
CA TYR A 104 19.04 -4.09 1.70
C TYR A 104 19.20 -2.70 2.35
N PHE A 105 18.45 -2.45 3.43
CA PHE A 105 18.54 -1.22 4.20
C PHE A 105 19.71 -1.35 5.19
N ASN A 106 20.91 -1.00 4.72
CA ASN A 106 22.14 -0.85 5.53
C ASN A 106 22.50 0.62 5.67
#